data_AF-A0A8C5T994-F1
#
_entry.id   AF-A0A8C5T994-F1
#
_cell.length_a   1.000
_cell.length_b   1.000
_cell.length_c   1.000
_cell.angle_alpha   90.00
_cell.angle_beta   90.00
_cell.angle_gamma   90.00
#
_symmetry.space_group_name_H-M   'P 1'
#
loop_
_entity.id
_entity.type
_entity.pdbx_description
1 polymer ?
#
loop_
_entity_poly.entity_id
_entity_poly.type
_entity_poly.pdbx_seq_one_letter_code
_entity_poly.pdbx_strand_id
1 'polypeptide(L)'
;MAQITAPASAIHDEESLESRMVVKFLLSALESMSKELDKSKAEIACIGVYERNIFVVGTERGKAFVNSREDIQKDFVKYCKEREDADQGCSMMEESV
;
A
#
# COMPACT_ATOMS: atom_id res chain seq x y z
N MET A 1 16.24 30.90 30.42
CA MET A 1 15.81 30.47 29.08
C MET A 1 15.38 29.03 29.19
N ALA A 2 14.10 28.72 28.98
CA ALA A 2 13.59 27.35 29.01
C ALA A 2 13.84 26.72 27.63
N GLN A 3 14.68 25.69 27.55
CA GLN A 3 14.83 24.91 26.33
C GLN A 3 13.67 23.91 26.25
N ILE A 4 12.82 24.10 25.25
CA ILE A 4 11.81 23.13 24.85
C ILE A 4 12.56 22.05 24.08
N THR A 5 12.88 20.95 24.77
CA THR A 5 13.32 19.73 24.10
C THR A 5 12.10 19.16 23.39
N ALA A 6 12.01 19.35 22.08
CA ALA A 6 10.99 18.69 21.27
C ALA A 6 11.23 17.17 21.33
N PRO A 7 10.19 16.35 21.52
CA PRO A 7 10.35 14.91 21.61
C PRO A 7 10.71 14.34 20.23
N ALA A 8 11.76 13.52 20.17
CA ALA A 8 12.23 12.83 18.97
C ALA A 8 11.18 11.89 18.33
N SER A 9 10.03 11.67 19.00
CA SER A 9 8.90 10.89 18.48
C SER A 9 8.07 11.62 17.42
N ALA A 10 8.14 12.96 17.33
CA ALA A 10 7.33 13.71 16.36
C ALA A 10 7.82 13.56 14.91
N ILE A 11 9.12 13.28 14.72
CA ILE A 11 9.74 13.23 13.39
C ILE A 11 9.34 11.96 12.63
N HIS A 12 9.27 10.82 13.33
CA HIS A 12 8.83 9.55 12.72
C HIS A 12 7.34 9.52 12.39
N ASP A 13 6.51 10.22 13.17
CA ASP A 13 5.07 10.29 12.90
C ASP A 13 4.80 11.15 11.65
N GLU A 14 5.49 12.28 11.49
CA GLU A 14 5.35 13.16 10.32
C GLU A 14 5.76 12.45 9.01
N GLU A 15 6.88 11.72 8.99
CA GLU A 15 7.32 10.98 7.80
C GLU A 15 6.33 9.86 7.39
N SER A 16 5.75 9.16 8.38
CA SER A 16 4.69 8.17 8.14
C SER A 16 3.42 8.84 7.61
N LEU A 17 3.07 10.03 8.12
CA LEU A 17 1.92 10.79 7.62
C LEU A 17 2.13 11.26 6.19
N GLU A 18 3.30 11.82 5.85
CA GLU A 18 3.66 12.22 4.48
C GLU A 18 3.60 11.03 3.52
N SER A 19 4.22 9.91 3.90
CA SER A 19 4.20 8.68 3.09
C SER A 19 2.78 8.16 2.89
N ARG A 20 1.94 8.19 3.92
CA ARG A 20 0.52 7.82 3.82
C ARG A 20 -0.26 8.78 2.91
N MET A 21 0.07 10.08 2.89
CA MET A 21 -0.53 11.03 1.96
C MET A 21 -0.14 10.74 0.52
N VAL A 22 1.13 10.41 0.25
CA VAL A 22 1.59 10.00 -1.09
C VAL A 22 0.86 8.76 -1.56
N VAL A 23 0.74 7.73 -0.71
CA VAL A 23 0.00 6.50 -1.02
C VAL A 23 -1.46 6.83 -1.35
N LYS A 24 -2.14 7.67 -0.55
CA LYS A 24 -3.51 8.11 -0.84
C LYS A 24 -3.65 8.86 -2.16
N PHE A 25 -2.69 9.73 -2.49
CA PHE A 25 -2.68 10.44 -3.77
C PHE A 25 -2.59 9.48 -4.96
N LEU A 26 -1.68 8.51 -4.90
CA LEU A 26 -1.54 7.47 -5.94
C LEU A 26 -2.82 6.62 -6.07
N LEU A 27 -3.43 6.23 -4.95
CA LEU A 27 -4.71 5.50 -4.96
C LEU A 27 -5.82 6.31 -5.64
N SER A 28 -5.83 7.64 -5.45
CA SER A 28 -6.79 8.53 -6.10
C SER A 28 -6.57 8.61 -7.61
N ALA A 29 -5.31 8.60 -8.06
CA ALA A 29 -4.98 8.53 -9.48
C ALA A 29 -5.43 7.20 -10.11
N LEU A 30 -5.21 6.07 -9.43
CA LEU A 30 -5.69 4.76 -9.86
C LEU A 30 -7.22 4.68 -9.91
N GLU A 31 -7.91 5.29 -8.96
CA GLU A 31 -9.37 5.38 -8.98
C GLU A 31 -9.88 6.18 -10.19
N SER A 32 -9.20 7.27 -10.54
CA SER A 32 -9.50 8.04 -11.76
C SER A 32 -9.33 7.19 -13.03
N MET A 33 -8.22 6.46 -13.14
CA MET A 33 -7.99 5.55 -14.27
C MET A 33 -9.04 4.44 -14.35
N SER A 34 -9.45 3.90 -13.20
CA SER A 34 -10.45 2.84 -13.13
C SER A 34 -11.82 3.28 -13.68
N LYS A 35 -12.22 4.52 -13.43
CA LYS A 35 -13.45 5.12 -13.99
C LYS A 35 -13.41 5.16 -15.52
N GLU A 36 -12.23 5.39 -16.08
CA GLU A 36 -12.04 5.49 -17.52
C GLU A 36 -12.03 4.11 -18.19
N LEU A 37 -11.53 3.09 -17.49
CA LEU A 37 -11.56 1.70 -17.93
C LEU A 37 -12.96 1.08 -17.88
N ASP A 38 -13.78 1.50 -16.91
CA ASP A 38 -15.19 1.09 -16.81
C ASP A 38 -15.98 1.46 -18.08
N LYS A 39 -15.68 2.62 -18.69
CA LYS A 39 -16.28 3.06 -19.96
C LYS A 39 -15.96 2.11 -21.12
N SER A 40 -14.84 1.40 -21.05
CA SER A 40 -14.43 0.40 -22.04
C SER A 40 -14.90 -1.02 -21.72
N LYS A 41 -15.73 -1.20 -20.68
CA LYS A 41 -16.14 -2.52 -20.14
C LYS A 41 -14.95 -3.39 -19.71
N ALA A 42 -13.81 -2.76 -19.43
CA ALA A 42 -12.65 -3.44 -18.90
C ALA A 42 -12.80 -3.52 -17.39
N GLU A 43 -12.83 -4.74 -16.86
CA GLU A 43 -12.98 -4.99 -15.43
C GLU A 43 -11.59 -5.14 -14.80
N ILE A 44 -11.28 -4.29 -13.82
CA ILE A 44 -10.01 -4.32 -13.11
C ILE A 44 -10.21 -4.16 -11.60
N ALA A 45 -9.34 -4.81 -10.84
CA ALA A 45 -9.18 -4.64 -9.40
C ALA A 45 -7.69 -4.60 -9.07
N CYS A 46 -7.27 -3.64 -8.26
CA CYS A 46 -5.91 -3.50 -7.77
C CYS A 46 -5.93 -3.56 -6.24
N ILE A 47 -5.06 -4.39 -5.67
CA ILE A 47 -4.87 -4.51 -4.23
C ILE A 47 -3.53 -3.87 -3.90
N GLY A 48 -3.54 -2.88 -3.01
CA GLY A 48 -2.34 -2.27 -2.45
C GLY A 48 -2.22 -2.60 -0.97
N VAL A 49 -1.02 -2.90 -0.49
CA VAL A 49 -0.72 -3.08 0.94
C VAL A 49 0.32 -2.05 1.32
N TYR A 50 0.06 -1.29 2.38
CA TYR A 50 1.03 -0.34 2.94
C TYR A 50 0.92 -0.33 4.46
N GLU A 51 2.06 -0.55 5.13
CA GLU A 51 2.15 -0.80 6.57
C GLU A 51 1.22 -1.97 6.98
N ARG A 52 0.04 -1.66 7.53
CA ARG A 52 -0.98 -2.64 7.94
C ARG A 52 -2.31 -2.46 7.23
N ASN A 53 -2.37 -1.56 6.25
CA ASN A 53 -3.59 -1.19 5.57
C ASN A 53 -3.65 -1.86 4.19
N ILE A 54 -4.82 -2.40 3.86
CA ILE A 54 -5.13 -2.97 2.54
C ILE A 54 -6.04 -1.96 1.83
N PHE A 55 -5.71 -1.66 0.58
CA PHE A 55 -6.45 -0.75 -0.27
C PHE A 55 -6.91 -1.50 -1.51
N VAL A 56 -8.20 -1.39 -1.84
CA VAL A 56 -8.77 -1.99 -3.04
C VAL A 56 -9.30 -0.88 -3.94
N VAL A 57 -8.71 -0.71 -5.11
CA VAL A 57 -9.13 0.23 -6.14
C VAL A 57 -9.48 -0.51 -7.42
N GLY A 58 -10.25 0.09 -8.31
CA GLY A 58 -10.70 -0.58 -9.52
C GLY A 58 -12.11 -0.18 -9.92
N THR A 59 -12.57 -0.82 -11.00
CA THR A 59 -13.98 -0.81 -11.45
C THR A 59 -14.90 -1.32 -10.35
N GLU A 60 -16.20 -0.96 -10.41
CA GLU A 60 -17.15 -1.38 -9.37
C GLU A 60 -17.21 -2.90 -9.21
N ARG A 61 -17.24 -3.61 -10.34
CA ARG A 61 -17.29 -5.07 -10.40
C ARG A 61 -15.99 -5.71 -9.94
N GLY A 62 -14.83 -5.20 -10.38
CA GLY A 62 -13.54 -5.67 -9.90
C GLY A 62 -13.39 -5.52 -8.38
N LYS A 63 -13.76 -4.37 -7.83
CA LYS A 63 -13.77 -4.15 -6.38
C LYS A 63 -14.72 -5.10 -5.66
N ALA A 64 -15.94 -5.28 -6.18
CA ALA A 64 -16.92 -6.19 -5.61
C ALA A 64 -16.41 -7.64 -5.58
N PHE A 65 -15.75 -8.10 -6.64
CA PHE A 65 -15.15 -9.43 -6.71
C PHE A 65 -14.11 -9.65 -5.60
N VAL A 66 -13.14 -8.74 -5.46
CA VAL A 66 -12.09 -8.83 -4.42
C VAL A 66 -12.67 -8.70 -3.01
N ASN A 67 -13.62 -7.79 -2.80
CA ASN A 67 -14.27 -7.59 -1.50
C ASN A 67 -15.11 -8.80 -1.07
N SER A 68 -15.68 -9.54 -2.02
CA SER A 68 -16.41 -10.79 -1.72
C SER A 68 -15.50 -11.97 -1.36
N ARG A 69 -14.19 -11.82 -1.58
CA ARG A 69 -13.18 -12.89 -1.49
C ARG A 69 -12.04 -12.47 -0.56
N GLU A 70 -12.30 -12.53 0.74
CA GLU A 70 -11.29 -12.23 1.77
C GLU A 70 -10.08 -13.16 1.70
N ASP A 71 -10.24 -14.37 1.16
CA ASP A 71 -9.14 -15.31 0.90
C ASP A 71 -8.10 -14.70 -0.05
N ILE A 72 -8.54 -14.08 -1.14
CA ILE A 72 -7.64 -13.43 -2.10
C ILE A 72 -6.85 -12.29 -1.44
N GLN A 73 -7.51 -11.47 -0.62
CA GLN A 73 -6.84 -10.36 0.07
C GLN A 73 -5.82 -10.87 1.09
N LYS A 74 -6.14 -11.93 1.84
CA LYS A 74 -5.23 -12.54 2.83
C LYS A 74 -4.03 -13.19 2.15
N ASP A 75 -4.25 -13.91 1.06
CA ASP A 75 -3.18 -14.54 0.29
C ASP A 75 -2.25 -13.49 -0.32
N PHE A 76 -2.80 -12.37 -0.80
CA PHE A 76 -1.99 -11.26 -1.31
C PHE A 76 -1.13 -10.62 -0.21
N VAL A 77 -1.71 -10.35 0.96
CA VAL A 77 -0.95 -9.82 2.12
C VAL A 77 0.16 -10.78 2.54
N LYS A 78 -0.14 -12.09 2.58
CA LYS A 78 0.85 -13.12 2.90
C LYS A 78 2.00 -13.11 1.89
N TYR A 79 1.68 -13.08 0.60
CA TYR A 79 2.67 -12.99 -0.47
C TYR A 79 3.57 -11.75 -0.34
N CYS A 80 2.98 -10.58 -0.05
CA CYS A 80 3.75 -9.35 0.15
C CYS A 80 4.73 -9.47 1.33
N LYS A 81 4.30 -10.04 2.46
CA LYS A 81 5.17 -10.26 3.63
C LYS A 81 6.31 -11.23 3.35
N GLU A 82 6.00 -12.37 2.73
CA GLU A 82 7.03 -13.36 2.36
C GLU A 82 8.07 -12.77 1.39
N ARG A 83 7.66 -11.83 0.53
CA ARG A 83 8.58 -11.11 -0.37
C ARG A 83 9.42 -10.07 0.34
N GLU A 84 8.86 -9.32 1.29
CA GLU A 84 9.63 -8.39 2.13
C GLU A 84 10.71 -9.14 2.93
N ASP A 85 10.35 -10.30 3.50
CA ASP A 85 11.30 -11.15 4.23
C ASP A 85 12.39 -11.74 3.31
N ALA A 86 12.03 -12.10 2.07
CA ALA A 86 12.99 -12.63 1.10
C ALA A 86 13.93 -11.53 0.56
N ASP A 87 13.44 -10.32 0.35
CA ASP A 87 14.24 -9.17 -0.09
C ASP A 87 15.21 -8.71 1.01
N GLN A 88 14.77 -8.71 2.28
CA GLN A 88 15.64 -8.50 3.44
C GLN A 88 16.69 -9.60 3.62
N GLY A 89 16.36 -10.84 3.26
CA GLY A 89 17.34 -11.94 3.21
C GLY A 89 18.38 -11.78 2.09
N CYS A 90 18.03 -11.12 0.99
CA CYS A 90 18.90 -10.91 -0.17
C CYS A 90 19.84 -9.70 0.03
N SER A 91 19.36 -8.62 0.66
CA SER A 91 20.20 -7.46 1.01
C SER A 91 21.31 -7.81 2.00
N MET A 92 21.06 -8.74 2.93
CA MET A 92 22.09 -9.29 3.83
C MET A 92 23.19 -10.07 3.10
N MET A 93 22.92 -10.58 1.89
CA MET A 93 23.93 -11.25 1.06
C MET A 93 24.74 -10.28 0.19
N GLU A 94 24.18 -9.14 -0.22
CA GLU A 94 24.95 -8.10 -0.93
C GLU A 94 25.88 -7.29 -0.02
N GLU A 95 25.55 -7.09 1.27
CA GLU A 95 26.48 -6.45 2.23
C GLU A 95 27.62 -7.38 2.71
N SER A 96 27.60 -8.67 2.33
CA SER A 96 28.60 -9.66 2.74
C SER A 96 29.65 -10.00 1.66
N VAL A 97 29.70 -9.25 0.54
CA VAL A 97 30.70 -9.42 -0.53
C VAL A 97 31.65 -8.22 -0.63
#